data_AF-A0A3B8YNB6-F1
#
_entry.id   AF-A0A3B8YNB6-F1
#
_cell.length_a   1.000
_cell.length_b   1.000
_cell.length_c   1.000
_cell.angle_alpha   90.00
_cell.angle_beta   90.00
_cell.angle_gamma   90.00
#
_symmetry.space_group_name_H-M   'P 1'
#
loop_
_entity.id
_entity.type
_entity.pdbx_description
1 polymer ?
#
loop_
_entity_poly.entity_id
_entity_poly.type
_entity_poly.pdbx_seq_one_letter_code
_entity_poly.pdbx_strand_id
1 'polypeptide(L)' 'MKQAPINIKNKRATFDYELLETYTAGIVLTGTEIKSIRLGKASLVDTYCLL' A
#
# COMPACT_ATOMS: atom_id res chain seq x y z
N MET A 1 17.50 12.21 -11.15
CA MET A 1 17.71 10.92 -10.46
C MET A 1 16.45 10.08 -10.63
N LYS A 2 16.53 8.92 -11.30
CA LYS A 2 15.39 8.02 -11.55
C LYS A 2 14.95 7.43 -10.20
N GLN A 3 13.76 7.77 -9.72
CA GLN A 3 13.21 7.17 -8.50
C GLN A 3 12.97 5.68 -8.76
N ALA A 4 13.51 4.83 -7.89
CA ALA A 4 13.27 3.39 -7.95
C ALA A 4 11.75 3.12 -7.81
N PRO A 5 11.21 2.10 -8.48
CA PRO A 5 9.78 1.80 -8.40
C PRO A 5 9.40 1.48 -6.94
N ILE A 6 8.54 2.31 -6.36
CA ILE A 6 8.00 2.10 -5.02
C ILE A 6 7.04 0.91 -5.09
N ASN A 7 7.41 -0.21 -4.48
CA ASN A 7 6.62 -1.44 -4.50
C ASN A 7 6.22 -1.84 -3.08
N ILE A 8 5.12 -1.26 -2.59
CA ILE A 8 4.55 -1.54 -1.27
C ILE A 8 3.32 -2.40 -1.50
N LYS A 9 3.38 -3.67 -1.10
CA LYS A 9 2.31 -4.66 -1.31
C LYS A 9 2.07 -5.46 -0.04
N ASN A 10 0.81 -5.70 0.29
CA ASN A 10 0.44 -6.64 1.34
C ASN A 10 0.52 -8.07 0.81
N LYS A 11 1.68 -8.72 0.93
CA LYS A 11 1.85 -10.12 0.52
C LYS A 11 0.97 -11.06 1.34
N ARG A 12 0.70 -10.71 2.60
CA ARG A 12 -0.10 -11.53 3.52
C ARG A 12 -1.55 -11.62 3.09
N ALA A 13 -2.10 -10.57 2.47
CA ALA A 13 -3.46 -10.60 1.94
C ALA A 13 -3.70 -11.76 0.96
N THR A 14 -2.72 -12.05 0.08
CA THR A 14 -2.81 -13.17 -0.87
C THR A 14 -2.53 -14.55 -0.26
N PHE A 15 -1.95 -14.61 0.95
CA PHE A 15 -1.72 -15.87 1.66
C PHE A 15 -2.89 -16.22 2.58
N ASP A 16 -3.45 -15.22 3.26
CA ASP A 16 -4.46 -15.41 4.30
C ASP A 16 -5.89 -15.40 3.73
N TYR A 17 -6.11 -14.80 2.55
CA TYR A 17 -7.44 -14.63 1.95
C TYR A 17 -7.45 -15.00 0.47
N GLU A 18 -8.62 -15.41 -0.01
CA GLU A 18 -8.89 -15.53 -1.44
C GLU A 18 -9.42 -14.20 -1.99
N LEU A 19 -8.74 -13.65 -2.99
CA LEU A 19 -9.13 -12.37 -3.62
C LEU A 19 -10.16 -12.64 -4.71
N LEU A 20 -11.41 -12.25 -4.47
CA LEU A 20 -12.51 -12.38 -5.44
C LEU A 20 -12.49 -11.26 -6.49
N GLU A 21 -12.37 -10.02 -6.03
CA GLU A 21 -12.41 -8.83 -6.88
C GLU A 21 -11.36 -7.82 -6.43
N THR A 22 -10.85 -7.03 -7.39
CA THR A 22 -9.85 -5.98 -7.13
C THR A 22 -10.44 -4.63 -7.51
N TYR A 23 -10.42 -3.70 -6.57
CA TYR A 23 -10.86 -2.33 -6.78
C TYR A 23 -9.66 -1.37 -6.77
N THR A 24 -9.75 -0.31 -7.58
CA THR A 24 -8.76 0.77 -7.55
C THR A 24 -9.32 1.94 -6.77
N ALA A 25 -8.62 2.34 -5.70
CA ALA A 25 -8.97 3.49 -4.87
C ALA A 25 -7.77 4.44 -4.75
N GLY A 26 -8.07 5.72 -4.56
CA GLY A 26 -7.08 6.76 -4.28
C GLY A 26 -7.13 7.20 -2.83
N ILE A 27 -5.97 7.36 -2.19
CA ILE A 27 -5.84 7.91 -0.84
C ILE A 27 -5.10 9.25 -0.95
N VAL A 28 -5.67 10.31 -0.38
CA VAL A 28 -5.03 11.62 -0.29
C VAL A 28 -4.14 11.65 0.96
N LEU A 29 -2.84 11.54 0.77
CA LEU A 29 -1.85 11.58 1.84
C LEU A 29 -1.32 13.00 2.07
N THR A 30 -0.84 13.29 3.28
CA THR A 30 -0.32 14.62 3.61
C THR A 30 1.06 14.57 4.29
N GLY A 31 1.87 15.60 4.05
CA GLY A 31 3.11 15.87 4.79
C GLY A 31 4.10 14.70 4.85
N THR A 32 4.26 14.11 6.03
CA THR A 32 5.28 13.09 6.35
C THR A 32 4.98 11.72 5.74
N GLU A 33 3.72 11.39 5.49
CA GLU A 33 3.30 10.11 4.91
C GLU A 33 3.88 9.91 3.52
N ILE A 34 3.84 10.97 2.71
CA ILE A 34 4.43 11.00 1.36
C ILE A 34 5.92 10.69 1.42
N LYS A 35 6.63 11.24 2.42
CA LYS A 35 8.08 11.01 2.59
C LYS A 35 8.37 9.54 2.91
N SER A 36 7.58 8.92 3.79
CA SER A 36 7.73 7.50 4.16
C SER A 36 7.44 6.56 2.98
N ILE A 37 6.36 6.81 2.23
CA ILE A 37 6.01 6.02 1.02
C ILE A 37 7.12 6.12 -0.03
N ARG A 38 7.64 7.32 -0.28
CA ARG A 38 8.75 7.52 -1.25
C ARG A 38 10.05 6.84 -0.85
N LEU A 39 10.24 6.60 0.44
CA LEU A 39 11.37 5.82 0.98
C LEU A 39 11.08 4.31 1.03
N GLY A 40 9.91 3.85 0.59
CA GLY A 40 9.48 2.45 0.70
C GLY A 40 9.22 2.00 2.14
N LYS A 41 9.09 2.94 3.09
CA LYS A 41 8.92 2.68 4.52
C LYS A 41 7.44 2.76 4.92
N ALA A 42 6.59 1.96 4.28
CA ALA A 42 5.21 1.77 4.75
C ALA A 42 4.90 0.28 4.90
N SER A 43 4.04 -0.02 5.87
CA SER A 43 3.61 -1.38 6.18
C SER A 43 2.10 -1.49 5.97
N LEU A 44 1.65 -2.62 5.42
CA LEU A 44 0.24 -2.97 5.23
C LEU A 44 -0.13 -4.20 6.05
N VAL A 45 0.53 -4.41 7.20
CA VAL A 45 0.24 -5.50 8.13
C VAL A 45 -1.00 -5.11 8.94
N ASP A 46 -1.95 -6.04 9.08
CA ASP A 46 -3.20 -5.87 9.84
C ASP A 46 -4.04 -4.64 9.42
N THR A 47 -3.97 -4.27 8.14
CA THR A 47 -4.76 -3.19 7.55
C THR A 47 -5.99 -3.71 6.82
N TYR A 48 -7.09 -2.96 6.83
CA TYR A 48 -8.30 -3.24 6.06
C TYR A 48 -8.84 -1.96 5.42
N CYS A 49 -9.69 -2.10 4.40
CA CYS A 49 -10.44 -1.02 3.80
C CYS A 49 -11.91 -1.16 4.18
N LEU A 50 -12.59 -0.03 4.40
CA LEU A 50 -14.04 0.05 4.59
C LEU A 50 -14.66 0.83 3.42
N LEU A 51 -15.88 0.46 3.03
CA LEU A 51 -16.65 1.13 1.99
C LEU A 51 -17.43 2.32 2.55
#